data_AF-A0A5K1K4G2-F1
#
_entry.id   AF-A0A5K1K4G2-F1
#
_cell.length_a   1.000
_cell.length_b   1.000
_cell.length_c   1.000
_cell.angle_alpha   90.00
_cell.angle_beta   90.00
_cell.angle_gamma   90.00
#
_symmetry.space_group_name_H-M   'P 1'
#
loop_
_entity.id
_entity.type
_entity.pdbx_description
1 polymer ?
#
loop_
_entity_poly.entity_id
_entity_poly.type
_entity_poly.pdbx_seq_one_letter_code
_entity_poly.pdbx_strand_id
1 'polypeptide(L)'
;MLQHQASQVAVEICDDFAESMHWQTYLATIRRDGSWWKGDLNVDLLTPFSSHIATGWCDLFARDFFSSLQSETLRLISAVSNEVTESVPDYLQARAKQQVEAIIHSYVEKKRHTAFQLAAKDLTEGLKEAANSIEEQLDNALSEVARTVEKNMSVLWDGPVLVGDGEDVVGPRMRMIGVLDRIISEIDARAATP
;
A
#
# COMPACT_ATOMS: atom_id res chain seq x y z
N MET A 1 9.14 3.88 7.62
CA MET A 1 9.33 5.21 6.99
C MET A 1 8.42 5.43 5.78
N LEU A 2 8.17 4.43 4.92
CA LEU A 2 7.40 4.64 3.67
C LEU A 2 5.87 4.74 3.84
N GLN A 3 5.24 4.05 4.81
CA GLN A 3 3.79 4.18 5.06
C GLN A 3 3.34 5.59 5.44
N HIS A 4 4.16 6.32 6.22
CA HIS A 4 3.89 7.71 6.56
C HIS A 4 3.79 8.59 5.30
N GLN A 5 4.49 8.25 4.22
CA GLN A 5 4.49 9.04 3.00
C GLN A 5 3.17 8.91 2.24
N ALA A 6 2.61 7.70 2.10
CA ALA A 6 1.31 7.51 1.44
C ALA A 6 0.16 8.14 2.25
N SER A 7 0.20 7.99 3.58
CA SER A 7 -0.75 8.62 4.50
C SER A 7 -0.68 10.15 4.44
N GLN A 8 0.53 10.74 4.46
CA GLN A 8 0.72 12.19 4.31
C GLN A 8 0.18 12.73 2.99
N VAL A 9 0.46 12.06 1.87
CA VAL A 9 -0.07 12.46 0.56
C VAL A 9 -1.61 12.39 0.54
N ALA A 10 -2.21 11.37 1.17
CA ALA A 10 -3.67 11.30 1.29
C ALA A 10 -4.25 12.44 2.15
N VAL A 11 -3.55 12.86 3.20
CA VAL A 11 -3.95 14.03 4.01
C VAL A 11 -3.84 15.33 3.22
N GLU A 12 -2.73 15.54 2.49
CA GLU A 12 -2.54 16.70 1.61
C GLU A 12 -3.66 16.80 0.55
N ILE A 13 -4.02 15.66 -0.07
CA ILE A 13 -5.16 15.60 -1.01
C ILE A 13 -6.47 16.02 -0.33
N CYS A 14 -6.69 15.63 0.92
CA CYS A 14 -7.89 15.99 1.67
C CYS A 14 -7.94 17.50 1.98
N ASP A 15 -6.80 18.07 2.38
CA ASP A 15 -6.67 19.49 2.70
C ASP A 15 -6.82 20.37 1.44
N ASP A 16 -6.10 20.05 0.35
CA ASP A 16 -6.24 20.73 -0.94
C ASP A 16 -7.68 20.67 -1.46
N PHE A 17 -8.33 19.52 -1.27
CA PHE A 17 -9.72 19.32 -1.66
C PHE A 17 -10.66 20.21 -0.84
N ALA A 18 -10.47 20.29 0.48
CA ALA A 18 -11.24 21.15 1.37
C ALA A 18 -11.04 22.64 1.06
N GLU A 19 -9.82 23.06 0.73
CA GLU A 19 -9.50 24.44 0.34
C GLU A 19 -10.09 24.82 -1.02
N SER A 20 -10.26 23.85 -1.93
CA SER A 20 -10.72 24.11 -3.29
C SER A 20 -12.20 24.50 -3.42
N MET A 21 -13.01 24.38 -2.36
CA MET A 21 -14.46 24.59 -2.45
C MET A 21 -15.09 25.18 -1.19
N HIS A 22 -16.27 25.77 -1.40
CA HIS A 22 -17.10 26.24 -0.29
C HIS A 22 -17.59 25.07 0.58
N TRP A 23 -17.63 25.27 1.90
CA TRP A 23 -17.91 24.20 2.88
C TRP A 23 -19.24 23.44 2.64
N GLN A 24 -20.28 24.12 2.14
CA GLN A 24 -21.55 23.49 1.77
C GLN A 24 -21.38 22.50 0.61
N THR A 25 -20.51 22.83 -0.34
CA THR A 25 -20.18 21.97 -1.47
C THR A 25 -19.35 20.78 -1.00
N TYR A 26 -18.40 21.00 -0.10
CA TYR A 26 -17.62 19.93 0.54
C TYR A 26 -18.51 18.91 1.26
N LEU A 27 -19.46 19.37 2.08
CA LEU A 27 -20.42 18.49 2.73
C LEU A 27 -21.36 17.78 1.76
N ALA A 28 -21.81 18.45 0.71
CA ALA A 28 -22.62 17.82 -0.32
C ALA A 28 -21.85 16.69 -1.02
N THR A 29 -20.55 16.85 -1.23
CA THR A 29 -19.68 15.81 -1.80
C THR A 29 -19.50 14.63 -0.84
N ILE A 30 -19.23 14.88 0.45
CA ILE A 30 -19.14 13.82 1.45
C ILE A 30 -20.45 13.04 1.56
N ARG A 31 -21.61 13.73 1.52
CA ARG A 31 -22.94 13.10 1.53
C ARG A 31 -23.25 12.28 0.27
N ARG A 32 -22.49 12.45 -0.79
CA ARG A 32 -22.60 11.70 -2.06
C ARG A 32 -21.45 10.70 -2.20
N ASP A 33 -20.97 10.18 -1.07
CA ASP A 33 -19.91 9.20 -0.99
C ASP A 33 -18.65 9.65 -1.75
N GLY A 34 -18.27 10.92 -1.64
CA GLY A 34 -17.05 11.46 -2.25
C GLY A 34 -17.15 11.80 -3.74
N SER A 35 -18.26 11.45 -4.41
CA SER A 35 -18.46 11.74 -5.84
C SER A 35 -18.79 13.22 -6.09
N TRP A 36 -18.05 13.87 -6.99
CA TRP A 36 -18.29 15.25 -7.40
C TRP A 36 -18.11 15.47 -8.92
N TRP A 37 -18.42 16.68 -9.39
CA TRP A 37 -18.47 17.02 -10.83
C TRP A 37 -17.11 17.00 -11.58
N LYS A 38 -15.99 16.89 -10.87
CA LYS A 38 -14.61 16.94 -11.40
C LYS A 38 -13.79 15.70 -10.97
N GLY A 39 -14.35 14.79 -10.19
CA GLY A 39 -13.63 13.63 -9.65
C GLY A 39 -14.36 12.89 -8.54
N ASP A 40 -13.66 11.98 -7.88
CA ASP A 40 -14.15 11.19 -6.76
C ASP A 40 -13.09 11.19 -5.64
N LEU A 41 -13.44 11.75 -4.50
CA LEU A 41 -12.54 11.88 -3.35
C LEU A 41 -11.98 10.53 -2.91
N ASN A 42 -12.79 9.47 -2.95
CA ASN A 42 -12.36 8.16 -2.49
C ASN A 42 -11.30 7.59 -3.43
N VAL A 43 -11.45 7.82 -4.74
CA VAL A 43 -10.45 7.40 -5.73
C VAL A 43 -9.14 8.17 -5.50
N ASP A 44 -9.23 9.47 -5.29
CA ASP A 44 -8.05 10.32 -5.07
C ASP A 44 -7.32 9.94 -3.77
N LEU A 45 -8.05 9.63 -2.70
CA LEU A 45 -7.48 9.15 -1.43
C LEU A 45 -6.93 7.72 -1.51
N LEU A 46 -7.52 6.83 -2.33
CA LEU A 46 -7.06 5.44 -2.50
C LEU A 46 -5.86 5.32 -3.44
N THR A 47 -5.67 6.27 -4.35
CA THR A 47 -4.59 6.26 -5.34
C THR A 47 -3.19 6.19 -4.72
N PRO A 48 -2.81 6.99 -3.70
CA PRO A 48 -1.49 6.89 -3.09
C PRO A 48 -1.24 5.54 -2.41
N PHE A 49 -2.26 4.97 -1.75
CA PHE A 49 -2.16 3.63 -1.15
C PHE A 49 -2.03 2.54 -2.20
N SER A 50 -2.86 2.59 -3.25
CA SER A 50 -2.85 1.61 -4.35
C SER A 50 -1.51 1.60 -5.08
N SER A 51 -0.94 2.78 -5.32
CA SER A 51 0.37 2.93 -5.95
C SER A 51 1.49 2.38 -5.06
N HIS A 52 1.45 2.66 -3.75
CA HIS A 52 2.42 2.15 -2.79
C HIS A 52 2.39 0.61 -2.72
N ILE A 53 1.19 0.03 -2.64
CA ILE A 53 0.99 -1.43 -2.66
C ILE A 53 1.56 -2.03 -3.95
N ALA A 54 1.24 -1.43 -5.10
CA ALA A 54 1.75 -1.90 -6.39
C ALA A 54 3.28 -1.90 -6.45
N THR A 55 3.94 -0.86 -5.94
CA THR A 55 5.42 -0.83 -5.86
C THR A 55 5.96 -1.95 -4.97
N GLY A 56 5.36 -2.18 -3.81
CA GLY A 56 5.75 -3.29 -2.91
C GLY A 56 5.64 -4.66 -3.58
N TRP A 57 4.57 -4.89 -4.36
CA TRP A 57 4.43 -6.11 -5.16
C TRP A 57 5.46 -6.20 -6.29
N CYS A 58 5.71 -5.13 -7.03
CA CYS A 58 6.73 -5.10 -8.07
C CYS A 58 8.12 -5.44 -7.51
N ASP A 59 8.49 -4.87 -6.36
CA ASP A 59 9.75 -5.16 -5.69
C ASP A 59 9.83 -6.60 -5.19
N LEU A 60 8.73 -7.12 -4.64
CA LEU A 60 8.64 -8.50 -4.17
C LEU A 60 8.79 -9.49 -5.33
N PHE A 61 8.09 -9.28 -6.44
CA PHE A 61 8.19 -10.16 -7.63
C PHE A 61 9.48 -9.97 -8.43
N ALA A 62 10.16 -8.83 -8.32
CA ALA A 62 11.47 -8.61 -8.91
C ALA A 62 12.60 -9.37 -8.17
N ARG A 63 12.33 -9.88 -6.96
CA ARG A 63 13.31 -10.68 -6.20
C ARG A 63 13.36 -12.11 -6.72
N ASP A 64 14.59 -12.60 -6.91
CA ASP A 64 14.82 -14.01 -7.20
C ASP A 64 14.89 -14.82 -5.90
N PHE A 65 13.72 -15.29 -5.46
CA PHE A 65 13.55 -16.09 -4.24
C PHE A 65 14.34 -17.40 -4.27
N PHE A 66 14.64 -17.94 -5.45
CA PHE A 66 15.17 -19.28 -5.62
C PHE A 66 16.67 -19.28 -5.92
N SER A 67 17.28 -18.14 -6.20
CA SER A 67 18.71 -17.99 -6.48
C SER A 67 19.62 -18.72 -5.46
N SER A 68 19.37 -18.55 -4.16
CA SER A 68 20.16 -19.17 -3.09
C SER A 68 19.98 -20.69 -3.03
N LEU A 69 18.73 -21.15 -3.12
CA LEU A 69 18.38 -22.58 -3.13
C LEU A 69 18.95 -23.28 -4.37
N GLN A 70 18.84 -22.64 -5.54
CA GLN A 70 19.38 -23.14 -6.80
C GLN A 70 20.89 -23.27 -6.71
N SER A 71 21.57 -22.25 -6.20
CA SER A 71 23.03 -22.25 -6.03
C SER A 71 23.49 -23.36 -5.09
N GLU A 72 22.83 -23.51 -3.94
CA GLU A 72 23.20 -24.53 -2.95
C GLU A 72 22.93 -25.94 -3.47
N THR A 73 21.80 -26.16 -4.15
CA THR A 73 21.46 -27.45 -4.77
C THR A 73 22.49 -27.84 -5.84
N LEU A 74 22.83 -26.90 -6.73
CA LEU A 74 23.85 -27.14 -7.78
C LEU A 74 25.23 -27.41 -7.17
N ARG A 75 25.58 -26.72 -6.07
CA ARG A 75 26.83 -26.94 -5.35
C ARG A 75 26.91 -28.36 -4.79
N LEU A 76 25.86 -28.82 -4.10
CA LEU A 76 25.80 -30.16 -3.52
C LEU A 76 25.85 -31.26 -4.59
N ILE A 77 25.09 -31.09 -5.68
CA ILE A 77 25.10 -32.02 -6.82
C ILE A 77 26.51 -32.10 -7.42
N SER A 78 27.16 -30.96 -7.63
CA SER A 78 28.52 -30.89 -8.18
C SER A 78 29.55 -31.53 -7.25
N ALA A 79 29.43 -31.31 -5.93
CA ALA A 79 30.33 -31.90 -4.93
C ALA A 79 30.24 -33.43 -4.94
N VAL A 80 29.02 -33.99 -4.88
CA VAL A 80 28.81 -35.45 -4.92
C VAL A 80 29.26 -36.03 -6.26
N SER A 81 29.05 -35.31 -7.37
CA SER A 81 29.51 -35.74 -8.69
C SER A 81 31.03 -35.85 -8.77
N ASN A 82 31.73 -34.88 -8.20
CA ASN A 82 33.19 -34.86 -8.17
C ASN A 82 33.73 -35.96 -7.26
N GLU A 83 33.16 -36.14 -6.07
CA GLU A 83 33.55 -37.21 -5.14
C GLU A 83 33.42 -38.60 -5.80
N VAL A 84 32.32 -38.86 -6.50
CA VAL A 84 32.14 -40.11 -7.24
C VAL A 84 33.17 -40.23 -8.35
N THR A 85 33.46 -39.17 -9.10
CA THR A 85 34.43 -39.20 -10.21
C THR A 85 35.88 -39.40 -9.72
N GLU A 86 36.24 -38.81 -8.58
CA GLU A 86 37.57 -38.93 -7.96
C GLU A 86 37.79 -40.29 -7.29
N SER A 87 36.71 -40.97 -6.86
CA SER A 87 36.78 -42.30 -6.26
C SER A 87 37.10 -43.42 -7.25
N VAL A 88 37.03 -43.15 -8.56
CA VAL A 88 37.26 -44.15 -9.63
C VAL A 88 38.66 -43.95 -10.24
N PRO A 89 39.34 -45.03 -10.65
CA PRO A 89 40.65 -44.91 -11.31
C PRO A 89 40.61 -44.02 -12.56
N ASP A 90 41.71 -43.32 -12.83
CA ASP A 90 41.83 -42.30 -13.90
C ASP A 90 41.31 -42.77 -15.28
N TYR A 91 41.58 -44.03 -15.64
CA TYR A 91 41.15 -44.59 -16.92
C TYR A 91 39.63 -44.81 -17.03
N LEU A 92 38.89 -44.75 -15.91
CA LEU A 92 37.43 -44.83 -15.85
C LEU A 92 36.77 -43.47 -15.58
N GLN A 93 37.50 -42.42 -15.21
CA GLN A 93 36.93 -41.12 -14.85
C GLN A 93 36.02 -40.54 -15.93
N ALA A 94 36.45 -40.59 -17.20
CA ALA A 94 35.64 -40.09 -18.31
C ALA A 94 34.28 -40.82 -18.42
N ARG A 95 34.28 -42.14 -18.19
CA ARG A 95 33.07 -42.96 -18.22
C ARG A 95 32.21 -42.76 -16.98
N ALA A 96 32.84 -42.62 -15.81
CA ALA A 96 32.16 -42.32 -14.56
C ALA A 96 31.43 -40.98 -14.63
N LYS A 97 32.10 -39.93 -15.13
CA LYS A 97 31.49 -38.61 -15.33
C LYS A 97 30.24 -38.68 -16.22
N GLN A 98 30.34 -39.40 -17.34
CA GLN A 98 29.23 -39.57 -18.27
C GLN A 98 28.04 -40.33 -17.66
N GLN A 99 28.31 -41.34 -16.81
CA GLN A 99 27.27 -42.08 -16.09
C GLN A 99 26.62 -41.26 -14.99
N VAL A 100 27.42 -40.51 -14.21
CA VAL A 100 26.95 -39.61 -13.15
C VAL A 100 26.02 -38.54 -13.74
N GLU A 101 26.40 -37.93 -14.87
CA GLU A 101 25.58 -36.94 -15.56
C GLU A 101 24.23 -37.52 -16.01
N ALA A 102 24.22 -38.73 -16.57
CA ALA A 102 22.99 -39.42 -16.98
C ALA A 102 22.09 -39.76 -15.78
N ILE A 103 22.67 -40.23 -14.67
CA ILE A 103 21.93 -40.56 -13.45
C ILE A 103 21.32 -39.28 -12.84
N ILE A 104 22.11 -38.22 -12.72
CA ILE A 104 21.65 -36.93 -12.20
C ILE A 104 20.52 -36.38 -13.07
N HIS A 105 20.67 -36.40 -14.40
CA HIS A 105 19.62 -35.94 -15.29
C HIS A 105 18.31 -36.72 -15.08
N SER A 106 18.39 -38.05 -14.97
CA SER A 106 17.19 -38.88 -14.72
C SER A 106 16.56 -38.61 -13.34
N TYR A 107 17.39 -38.36 -12.33
CA TYR A 107 16.94 -38.06 -10.97
C TYR A 107 16.28 -36.69 -10.89
N VAL A 108 16.89 -35.67 -11.51
CA VAL A 108 16.34 -34.32 -11.61
C VAL A 108 14.99 -34.36 -12.32
N GLU A 109 14.86 -35.07 -13.45
CA GLU A 109 13.58 -35.20 -14.14
C GLU A 109 12.50 -35.86 -13.27
N LYS A 110 12.87 -36.89 -12.51
CA LYS A 110 11.94 -37.55 -11.59
C LYS A 110 11.50 -36.64 -10.44
N LYS A 111 12.42 -35.84 -9.90
CA LYS A 111 12.15 -34.94 -8.76
C LYS A 111 11.58 -33.60 -9.18
N ARG A 112 11.68 -33.24 -10.46
CA ARG A 112 11.23 -31.98 -11.05
C ARG A 112 9.81 -31.65 -10.62
N HIS A 113 8.89 -32.60 -10.76
CA HIS A 113 7.49 -32.38 -10.41
C HIS A 113 7.28 -32.08 -8.92
N THR A 114 7.92 -32.84 -8.03
CA THR A 114 7.82 -32.62 -6.58
C THR A 114 8.49 -31.32 -6.16
N ALA A 115 9.65 -30.99 -6.77
CA ALA A 115 10.34 -29.73 -6.50
C ALA A 115 9.51 -28.51 -6.94
N PHE A 116 8.87 -28.57 -8.12
CA PHE A 116 7.96 -27.51 -8.56
C PHE A 116 6.72 -27.39 -7.68
N GLN A 117 6.15 -28.51 -7.21
CA GLN A 117 5.01 -28.46 -6.28
C GLN A 117 5.38 -27.83 -4.94
N LEU A 118 6.54 -28.18 -4.38
CA LEU A 118 7.03 -27.58 -3.14
C LEU A 118 7.32 -26.10 -3.33
N ALA A 119 8.07 -25.73 -4.38
CA ALA A 119 8.36 -24.33 -4.69
C ALA A 119 7.08 -23.51 -4.94
N ALA A 120 6.09 -24.08 -5.63
CA ALA A 120 4.79 -23.43 -5.83
C ALA A 120 4.04 -23.26 -4.51
N LYS A 121 4.06 -24.26 -3.63
CA LYS A 121 3.47 -24.17 -2.29
C LYS A 121 4.12 -23.08 -1.47
N ASP A 122 5.45 -23.08 -1.37
CA ASP A 122 6.21 -22.10 -0.60
C ASP A 122 5.97 -20.68 -1.13
N LEU A 123 5.92 -20.52 -2.47
CA LEU A 123 5.58 -19.25 -3.11
C LEU A 123 4.15 -18.81 -2.79
N THR A 124 3.16 -19.71 -2.85
CA THR A 124 1.78 -19.37 -2.48
C THR A 124 1.62 -19.04 -1.01
N GLU A 125 2.38 -19.68 -0.12
CA GLU A 125 2.39 -19.41 1.31
C GLU A 125 3.02 -18.05 1.60
N GLY A 126 4.18 -17.75 0.99
CA GLY A 126 4.82 -16.44 1.09
C GLY A 126 3.96 -15.31 0.50
N LEU A 127 3.24 -15.55 -0.61
CA LEU A 127 2.26 -14.59 -1.15
C LEU A 127 1.10 -14.34 -0.18
N LYS A 128 0.62 -15.38 0.50
CA LYS A 128 -0.44 -15.25 1.50
C LYS A 128 0.02 -14.43 2.70
N GLU A 129 1.23 -14.67 3.19
CA GLU A 129 1.83 -13.88 4.28
C GLU A 129 2.02 -12.42 3.87
N ALA A 130 2.52 -12.16 2.66
CA ALA A 130 2.66 -10.81 2.13
C ALA A 130 1.31 -10.09 2.00
N ALA A 131 0.28 -10.78 1.51
CA ALA A 131 -1.07 -10.24 1.40
C ALA A 131 -1.65 -9.85 2.78
N ASN A 132 -1.51 -10.74 3.78
CA ASN A 132 -1.96 -10.46 5.15
C ASN A 132 -1.20 -9.26 5.76
N SER A 133 0.11 -9.15 5.50
CA SER A 133 0.89 -8.01 5.96
C SER A 133 0.45 -6.71 5.31
N ILE A 134 0.07 -6.73 4.03
CA ILE A 134 -0.43 -5.53 3.33
C ILE A 134 -1.81 -5.16 3.84
N GLU A 135 -2.67 -6.14 4.12
CA GLU A 135 -4.00 -5.92 4.73
C GLU A 135 -3.87 -5.20 6.06
N GLU A 136 -3.04 -5.69 6.98
CA GLU A 136 -2.79 -5.04 8.27
C GLU A 136 -2.22 -3.63 8.12
N GLN A 137 -1.32 -3.43 7.15
CA GLN A 137 -0.73 -2.12 6.87
C GLN A 137 -1.76 -1.12 6.30
N LEU A 138 -2.65 -1.57 5.43
CA LEU A 138 -3.69 -0.74 4.84
C LEU A 138 -4.76 -0.38 5.87
N ASP A 139 -5.18 -1.35 6.70
CA ASP A 139 -6.18 -1.13 7.75
C ASP A 139 -5.71 -0.07 8.77
N ASN A 140 -4.44 -0.15 9.19
CA ASN A 140 -3.84 0.85 10.07
C ASN A 140 -3.80 2.25 9.42
N ALA A 141 -3.38 2.34 8.15
CA ALA A 141 -3.25 3.62 7.46
C ALA A 141 -4.61 4.28 7.18
N LEU A 142 -5.59 3.50 6.74
CA LEU A 142 -6.96 3.99 6.53
C LEU A 142 -7.61 4.41 7.85
N SER A 143 -7.35 3.68 8.94
CA SER A 143 -7.80 4.06 10.28
C SER A 143 -7.21 5.39 10.75
N GLU A 144 -5.93 5.66 10.44
CA GLU A 144 -5.28 6.94 10.75
C GLU A 144 -5.89 8.11 9.97
N VAL A 145 -6.14 7.92 8.66
CA VAL A 145 -6.83 8.90 7.82
C VAL A 145 -8.24 9.15 8.34
N ALA A 146 -9.01 8.11 8.62
CA ALA A 146 -10.37 8.22 9.15
C ALA A 146 -10.40 8.98 10.48
N ARG A 147 -9.48 8.68 11.40
CA ARG A 147 -9.34 9.39 12.67
C ARG A 147 -8.95 10.85 12.49
N THR A 148 -8.12 11.16 11.50
CA THR A 148 -7.71 12.53 11.20
C THR A 148 -8.88 13.32 10.62
N VAL A 149 -9.63 12.73 9.69
CA VAL A 149 -10.87 13.30 9.16
C VAL A 149 -11.88 13.50 10.29
N GLU A 150 -12.09 12.52 11.17
CA GLU A 150 -12.99 12.65 12.32
C GLU A 150 -12.57 13.79 13.25
N LYS A 151 -11.27 13.91 13.56
CA LYS A 151 -10.75 15.00 14.40
C LYS A 151 -10.93 16.36 13.73
N ASN A 152 -10.58 16.49 12.46
CA ASN A 152 -10.71 17.73 11.70
C ASN A 152 -12.18 18.15 11.58
N MET A 153 -13.07 17.19 11.34
CA MET A 153 -14.50 17.41 11.35
C MET A 153 -14.98 17.79 12.75
N SER A 154 -14.61 17.07 13.81
CA SER A 154 -14.98 17.38 15.19
C SER A 154 -14.58 18.80 15.59
N VAL A 155 -13.37 19.26 15.25
CA VAL A 155 -12.94 20.66 15.48
C VAL A 155 -13.82 21.66 14.73
N LEU A 156 -14.29 21.31 13.52
CA LEU A 156 -15.23 22.12 12.75
C LEU A 156 -16.65 22.13 13.34
N TRP A 157 -17.08 21.02 13.96
CA TRP A 157 -18.42 20.86 14.53
C TRP A 157 -18.54 21.35 15.98
N ASP A 158 -17.45 21.32 16.76
CA ASP A 158 -17.32 21.80 18.15
C ASP A 158 -17.12 23.32 18.26
N GLY A 159 -17.61 24.10 17.29
CA GLY A 159 -17.77 25.55 17.47
C GLY A 159 -18.35 25.87 18.86
N PRO A 160 -17.90 26.95 19.52
CA PRO A 160 -17.91 27.09 20.98
C PRO A 160 -19.22 26.59 21.59
N VAL A 161 -19.10 25.58 22.47
CA VAL A 161 -20.20 24.94 23.18
C VAL A 161 -21.01 26.00 23.91
N LEU A 162 -22.10 26.47 23.29
CA LEU A 162 -23.13 27.21 23.99
C LEU A 162 -23.92 26.18 24.79
N VAL A 163 -23.63 26.13 26.08
CA VAL A 163 -24.35 25.36 27.09
C VAL A 163 -25.85 25.62 26.96
N GLY A 164 -26.63 24.58 26.66
CA GLY A 164 -28.09 24.64 26.71
C GLY A 164 -28.74 23.64 25.76
N ASP A 165 -29.36 22.61 26.33
CA ASP A 165 -30.17 21.63 25.62
C ASP A 165 -31.22 22.28 24.70
N GLY A 166 -31.33 21.76 23.47
CA GLY A 166 -32.63 21.61 22.81
C GLY A 166 -33.14 22.71 21.88
N GLU A 167 -32.38 23.73 21.50
CA GLU A 167 -32.88 24.76 20.57
C GLU A 167 -31.99 24.98 19.33
N ASP A 168 -32.68 25.12 18.20
CA ASP A 168 -32.21 25.30 16.82
C ASP A 168 -30.87 26.06 16.68
N VAL A 169 -29.78 25.29 16.62
CA VAL A 169 -28.41 25.79 16.51
C VAL A 169 -28.09 26.32 15.10
N VAL A 170 -28.95 26.04 14.12
CA VAL A 170 -28.74 26.42 12.72
C VAL A 170 -28.97 27.92 12.52
N GLY A 171 -30.00 28.48 13.15
CA GLY A 171 -30.32 29.91 13.06
C GLY A 171 -29.21 30.85 13.55
N PRO A 172 -28.69 30.67 14.79
CA PRO A 172 -27.57 31.47 15.30
C PRO A 172 -26.28 31.31 14.47
N ARG A 173 -26.00 30.10 13.97
CA ARG A 173 -24.82 29.83 13.13
C ARG A 173 -24.91 30.55 11.78
N MET A 174 -26.08 30.54 11.13
CA MET A 174 -26.27 31.23 9.85
C MET A 174 -26.17 32.77 10.00
N ARG A 175 -26.58 33.31 11.15
CA ARG A 175 -26.36 34.72 11.47
C ARG A 175 -24.89 35.06 11.64
N MET A 176 -24.12 34.20 12.30
CA MET A 176 -22.68 34.42 12.51
C MET A 176 -21.90 34.34 11.20
N ILE A 177 -22.24 33.39 10.31
CA ILE A 177 -21.67 33.32 8.95
C ILE A 177 -21.96 34.62 8.18
N GLY A 178 -23.19 35.14 8.23
CA GLY A 178 -23.52 36.41 7.56
C GLY A 178 -22.77 37.62 8.11
N VAL A 179 -22.38 37.61 9.39
CA VAL A 179 -21.53 38.67 9.98
C VAL A 179 -20.08 38.53 9.52
N LEU A 180 -19.56 37.31 9.45
CA LEU A 180 -18.21 37.04 8.95
C LEU A 180 -18.08 37.38 7.46
N ASP A 181 -19.06 37.04 6.63
CA ASP A 181 -19.10 37.44 5.21
C ASP A 181 -19.10 38.96 5.04
N ARG A 182 -19.82 39.67 5.92
CA ARG A 182 -19.80 41.14 5.92
C ARG A 182 -18.43 41.70 6.32
N ILE A 183 -17.77 41.11 7.32
CA ILE A 183 -16.43 41.54 7.75
C ILE A 183 -15.39 41.27 6.65
N ILE A 184 -15.45 40.09 6.01
CA ILE A 184 -14.58 39.76 4.87
C ILE A 184 -14.79 40.76 3.74
N SER A 185 -16.05 41.04 3.39
CA SER A 185 -16.38 42.04 2.36
C SER A 185 -15.87 43.44 2.72
N GLU A 186 -15.89 43.83 4.00
CA GLU A 186 -15.34 45.12 4.46
C GLU A 186 -13.81 45.16 4.46
N ILE A 187 -13.16 44.05 4.76
CA ILE A 187 -11.70 43.91 4.69
C ILE A 187 -11.24 43.99 3.23
N ASP A 188 -11.90 43.26 2.32
CA ASP A 188 -11.60 43.29 0.89
C ASP A 188 -11.83 44.68 0.29
N ALA A 189 -12.90 45.38 0.69
CA ALA A 189 -13.15 46.75 0.26
C ALA A 189 -12.08 47.74 0.75
N ARG A 190 -11.53 47.52 1.95
CA ARG A 190 -10.42 48.32 2.50
C ARG A 190 -9.06 47.97 1.89
N ALA A 191 -8.86 46.73 1.48
CA ALA A 191 -7.66 46.30 0.77
C ALA A 191 -7.65 46.78 -0.69
N ALA A 192 -8.82 47.07 -1.28
CA ALA A 192 -8.98 47.56 -2.65
C ALA A 192 -8.94 49.10 -2.79
N THR A 193 -8.73 49.85 -1.70
CA THR A 193 -8.48 51.30 -1.75
C THR A 193 -6.95 51.54 -1.74
N PRO A 194 -6.38 52.22 -2.75
CA PRO A 194 -4.94 52.37 -2.93
C PRO A 194 -4.26 53.25 -1.87
#